data_AF-A0A3D9ZUP3-F1
#
_entry.id   AF-A0A3D9ZUP3-F1
#
_cell.length_a   1.000
_cell.length_b   1.000
_cell.length_c   1.000
_cell.angle_alpha   90.00
_cell.angle_beta   90.00
_cell.angle_gamma   90.00
#
_symmetry.space_group_name_H-M   'P 1'
#
loop_
_entity.id
_entity.type
_entity.pdbx_description
1 polymer ?
#
loop_
_entity_poly.entity_id
_entity_poly.type
_entity_poly.pdbx_seq_one_letter_code
_entity_poly.pdbx_strand_id
1 'polypeptide(L)'
;MRSFFRLALVVIMTAVPLAAAPAWGQASEAGLAVYEGRLVDLAKGWDGAQSCVVFSTSDTRCFASHADADKLLGYRRDADPLVAQTARSLGAVAAAAVPSCSSGWLCLYENTNGGGRRLQFSDEYWHYLSDWGFNRSTSSWRNNQGASDAGHLSLYNLTTVYNCAARAYALSMGSYNDQAYAVWG
;
A
#
# COMPACT_ATOMS: atom_id res chain seq x y z
N MET A 1 -62.18 -33.82 47.68
CA MET A 1 -61.00 -34.33 46.94
C MET A 1 -60.70 -33.37 45.79
N ARG A 2 -59.46 -32.85 45.78
CA ARG A 2 -58.67 -32.32 44.64
C ARG A 2 -59.22 -31.14 43.82
N SER A 3 -58.79 -29.95 44.26
CA SER A 3 -58.69 -28.70 43.49
C SER A 3 -57.67 -28.85 42.34
N PHE A 4 -58.00 -28.37 41.14
CA PHE A 4 -57.05 -28.23 40.03
C PHE A 4 -56.87 -26.74 39.71
N PHE A 5 -55.77 -26.16 40.18
CA PHE A 5 -55.31 -24.82 39.79
C PHE A 5 -54.60 -24.93 38.43
N ARG A 6 -55.11 -24.26 37.41
CA ARG A 6 -54.43 -24.08 36.12
C ARG A 6 -53.51 -22.86 36.23
N LEU A 7 -52.19 -23.07 36.20
CA LEU A 7 -51.22 -21.99 36.02
C LEU A 7 -51.19 -21.61 34.54
N ALA A 8 -51.54 -20.36 34.22
CA ALA A 8 -51.29 -19.76 32.92
C ALA A 8 -49.88 -19.13 32.94
N LEU A 9 -48.99 -19.62 32.09
CA LEU A 9 -47.64 -19.10 31.90
C LEU A 9 -47.71 -17.91 30.92
N VAL A 10 -47.50 -16.70 31.42
CA VAL A 10 -47.38 -15.49 30.58
C VAL A 10 -45.91 -15.35 30.18
N VAL A 11 -45.60 -15.58 28.90
CA VAL A 11 -44.28 -15.34 28.32
C VAL A 11 -44.22 -13.87 27.89
N ILE A 12 -43.47 -13.05 28.64
CA ILE A 12 -43.20 -11.66 28.29
C ILE A 12 -42.04 -11.66 27.29
N MET A 13 -42.34 -11.53 26.00
CA MET A 13 -41.33 -11.24 24.98
C MET A 13 -40.91 -9.78 25.08
N THR A 14 -39.75 -9.52 25.66
CA THR A 14 -39.11 -8.20 25.61
C THR A 14 -38.51 -8.01 24.22
N ALA A 15 -39.10 -7.11 23.42
CA ALA A 15 -38.53 -6.69 22.15
C ALA A 15 -37.22 -5.92 22.41
N VAL A 16 -36.10 -6.50 21.98
CA VAL A 16 -34.80 -5.80 21.95
C VAL A 16 -34.86 -4.82 20.78
N PRO A 17 -34.69 -3.49 20.99
CA PRO A 17 -34.59 -2.57 19.88
C PRO A 17 -33.30 -2.90 19.10
N LEU A 18 -33.48 -3.30 17.84
CA LEU A 18 -32.38 -3.45 16.89
C LEU A 18 -31.87 -2.03 16.61
N ALA A 19 -30.79 -1.64 17.28
CA ALA A 19 -30.11 -0.39 16.98
C ALA A 19 -29.62 -0.48 15.52
N ALA A 20 -30.20 0.33 14.65
CA ALA A 20 -29.71 0.50 13.29
C ALA A 20 -28.26 1.00 13.38
N ALA A 21 -27.32 0.18 12.90
CA ALA A 21 -25.95 0.61 12.74
C ALA A 21 -25.94 1.85 11.83
N PRO A 22 -25.13 2.88 12.12
CA PRO A 22 -24.99 4.00 11.21
C PRO A 22 -24.58 3.45 9.84
N ALA A 23 -25.42 3.69 8.84
CA ALA A 23 -25.06 3.49 7.45
C ALA A 23 -24.07 4.60 7.10
N TRP A 24 -22.78 4.32 7.32
CA TRP A 24 -21.71 5.09 6.70
C TRP A 24 -21.90 4.93 5.20
N GLY A 25 -22.32 6.01 4.55
CA GLY A 25 -22.43 6.05 3.10
C GLY A 25 -21.11 5.59 2.48
N GLN A 26 -21.22 4.72 1.48
CA GLN A 26 -20.07 4.18 0.74
C GLN A 26 -19.41 5.30 -0.08
N ALA A 27 -18.65 6.16 0.58
CA ALA A 27 -17.42 6.68 -0.01
C ALA A 27 -16.45 5.48 0.02
N SER A 28 -15.80 5.18 -1.10
CA SER A 28 -14.73 4.19 -1.09
C SER A 28 -13.73 4.57 0.01
N GLU A 29 -13.42 3.65 0.94
CA GLU A 29 -12.40 3.80 1.99
C GLU A 29 -10.96 3.90 1.43
N ALA A 30 -10.83 4.31 0.17
CA ALA A 30 -9.57 4.57 -0.50
C ALA A 30 -8.75 5.56 0.32
N GLY A 31 -7.49 5.22 0.59
CA GLY A 31 -6.60 6.07 1.37
C GLY A 31 -6.66 5.92 2.88
N LEU A 32 -7.63 5.15 3.41
CA LEU A 32 -7.58 4.73 4.80
C LEU A 32 -6.55 3.61 4.97
N ALA A 33 -5.72 3.73 6.00
CA ALA A 33 -4.73 2.73 6.31
C ALA A 33 -4.67 2.43 7.81
N VAL A 34 -4.21 1.22 8.14
CA VAL A 34 -3.88 0.87 9.51
C VAL A 34 -2.42 1.22 9.78
N TYR A 35 -2.17 2.07 10.78
CA TYR A 35 -0.84 2.43 11.28
C TYR A 35 -0.83 2.30 12.80
N GLU A 36 0.09 1.52 13.38
CA GLU A 36 0.18 1.31 14.85
C GLU A 36 -1.16 0.92 15.52
N GLY A 37 -2.00 0.17 14.81
CA GLY A 37 -3.30 -0.30 15.30
C GLY A 37 -4.44 0.74 15.24
N ARG A 38 -4.19 1.94 14.69
CA ARG A 38 -5.22 2.97 14.44
C ARG A 38 -5.43 3.19 12.94
N LEU A 39 -6.62 3.63 12.59
CA LEU A 39 -6.91 4.10 11.23
C LEU A 39 -6.34 5.51 11.03
N VAL A 40 -5.71 5.72 9.89
CA VAL A 40 -5.19 7.01 9.42
C VAL A 40 -5.72 7.31 8.02
N ASP A 41 -5.99 8.59 7.77
CA ASP A 41 -6.42 9.09 6.45
C ASP A 41 -5.20 9.67 5.74
N LEU A 42 -4.62 8.87 4.84
CA LEU A 42 -3.35 9.20 4.19
C LEU A 42 -3.46 10.36 3.21
N ALA A 43 -4.66 10.63 2.69
CA ALA A 43 -4.92 11.81 1.87
C ALA A 43 -4.74 13.11 2.68
N LYS A 44 -4.91 13.05 4.01
CA LYS A 44 -4.69 14.19 4.93
C LYS A 44 -3.28 14.22 5.53
N GLY A 45 -2.63 13.07 5.64
CA GLY A 45 -1.27 12.96 6.17
C GLY A 45 -0.91 11.55 6.59
N TRP A 46 0.39 11.27 6.70
CA TRP A 46 0.90 9.93 7.02
C TRP A 46 1.11 9.70 8.52
N ASP A 47 0.86 10.71 9.36
CA ASP A 47 1.02 10.67 10.82
C ASP A 47 2.32 9.99 11.32
N GLY A 48 3.43 10.23 10.60
CA GLY A 48 4.75 9.68 10.91
C GLY A 48 5.09 8.37 10.18
N ALA A 49 4.12 7.70 9.55
CA ALA A 49 4.39 6.55 8.70
C ALA A 49 5.37 6.91 7.56
N GLN A 50 6.22 5.96 7.19
CA GLN A 50 7.22 6.10 6.13
C GLN A 50 7.02 5.09 5.00
N SER A 51 6.34 3.97 5.25
CA SER A 51 6.10 2.96 4.22
C SER A 51 4.69 2.43 4.34
N CYS A 52 3.95 2.38 3.25
CA CYS A 52 2.63 1.77 3.20
C CYS A 52 2.59 0.68 2.13
N VAL A 53 1.94 -0.43 2.49
CA VAL A 53 1.69 -1.60 1.65
C VAL A 53 0.22 -1.56 1.26
N VAL A 54 -0.05 -1.48 -0.04
CA VAL A 54 -1.40 -1.44 -0.61
C VAL A 54 -1.73 -2.83 -1.14
N PHE A 55 -2.47 -3.62 -0.37
CA PHE A 55 -2.98 -4.91 -0.82
C PHE A 55 -4.21 -4.75 -1.71
N SER A 56 -4.97 -3.69 -1.47
CA SER A 56 -6.05 -3.20 -2.32
C SER A 56 -6.35 -1.75 -1.95
N THR A 57 -7.24 -1.10 -2.70
CA THR A 57 -7.71 0.26 -2.39
C THR A 57 -8.25 0.40 -0.95
N SER A 58 -8.80 -0.66 -0.34
CA SER A 58 -9.35 -0.65 1.02
C SER A 58 -8.57 -1.48 2.05
N ASP A 59 -7.46 -2.13 1.68
CA ASP A 59 -6.53 -2.77 2.63
C ASP A 59 -5.14 -2.16 2.42
N THR A 60 -4.90 -1.06 3.13
CA THR A 60 -3.58 -0.44 3.21
C THR A 60 -3.03 -0.54 4.63
N ARG A 61 -1.77 -0.93 4.75
CA ARG A 61 -1.07 -1.05 6.04
C ARG A 61 0.21 -0.24 6.01
N CYS A 62 0.38 0.61 7.01
CA CYS A 62 1.49 1.54 7.10
C CYS A 62 2.42 1.23 8.26
N PHE A 63 3.66 1.69 8.12
CA PHE A 63 4.78 1.34 8.98
C PHE A 63 5.66 2.56 9.21
N ALA A 64 6.28 2.61 10.39
CA ALA A 64 7.17 3.71 10.78
C ALA A 64 8.48 3.72 9.96
N SER A 65 8.83 2.60 9.32
CA SER A 65 10.03 2.48 8.49
C SER A 65 9.81 1.57 7.28
N HIS A 66 10.66 1.73 6.25
CA HIS A 66 10.71 0.79 5.12
C HIS A 66 11.05 -0.63 5.57
N ALA A 67 11.93 -0.77 6.58
CA ALA A 67 12.37 -2.06 7.09
C ALA A 67 11.23 -2.85 7.77
N ASP A 68 10.33 -2.17 8.48
CA ASP A 68 9.18 -2.83 9.12
C ASP A 68 8.18 -3.35 8.07
N ALA A 69 7.95 -2.58 7.00
CA ALA A 69 7.14 -3.03 5.88
C ALA A 69 7.82 -4.18 5.10
N ASP A 70 9.14 -4.10 4.90
CA ASP A 70 9.94 -5.18 4.29
C ASP A 70 9.83 -6.47 5.12
N LYS A 71 9.85 -6.36 6.45
CA LYS A 71 9.69 -7.49 7.37
C LYS A 71 8.29 -8.13 7.27
N LEU A 72 7.22 -7.32 7.18
CA LEU A 72 5.87 -7.83 6.94
C LEU A 72 5.82 -8.68 5.67
N LEU A 73 6.43 -8.18 4.59
CA LEU A 73 6.41 -8.82 3.28
C LEU A 73 7.47 -9.92 3.11
N GLY A 74 8.27 -10.19 4.15
CA GLY A 74 9.31 -11.22 4.13
C GLY A 74 10.50 -10.90 3.21
N TYR A 75 10.71 -9.64 2.85
CA TYR A 75 11.83 -9.23 2.00
C TYR A 75 13.17 -9.46 2.72
N ARG A 76 14.10 -10.09 2.00
CA ARG A 76 15.49 -10.20 2.43
C ARG A 76 16.42 -9.67 1.34
N ARG A 77 17.18 -8.63 1.68
CA ARG A 77 18.10 -7.95 0.76
C ARG A 77 19.22 -8.86 0.24
N ASP A 78 19.65 -9.84 1.02
CA ASP A 78 20.69 -10.80 0.64
C ASP A 78 20.19 -11.85 -0.38
N ALA A 79 18.88 -12.12 -0.39
CA ALA A 79 18.22 -13.03 -1.34
C ALA A 79 17.78 -12.33 -2.63
N ASP A 80 17.94 -11.01 -2.71
CA ASP A 80 17.51 -10.20 -3.84
C ASP A 80 18.46 -10.38 -5.04
N PRO A 81 17.99 -10.94 -6.18
CA PRO A 81 18.85 -11.24 -7.32
C PRO A 81 19.51 -10.00 -7.91
N LEU A 82 18.81 -8.86 -7.94
CA LEU A 82 19.35 -7.63 -8.52
C LEU A 82 20.43 -7.03 -7.64
N VAL A 83 20.22 -7.02 -6.32
CA VAL A 83 21.25 -6.61 -5.35
C VAL A 83 22.48 -7.52 -5.46
N ALA A 84 22.28 -8.84 -5.50
CA ALA A 84 23.37 -9.79 -5.62
C ALA A 84 24.13 -9.66 -6.94
N GLN A 85 23.43 -9.38 -8.05
CA GLN A 85 24.04 -9.12 -9.35
C GLN A 85 24.87 -7.84 -9.31
N THR A 86 24.30 -6.73 -8.84
CA THR A 86 25.00 -5.44 -8.71
C THR A 86 26.23 -5.56 -7.81
N ALA A 87 26.16 -6.34 -6.74
CA ALA A 87 27.31 -6.58 -5.86
C ALA A 87 28.47 -7.26 -6.60
N ARG A 88 28.17 -8.23 -7.48
CA ARG A 88 29.18 -8.94 -8.29
C ARG A 88 29.75 -8.07 -9.41
N SER A 89 28.93 -7.23 -10.04
CA SER A 89 29.35 -6.44 -11.20
C SER A 89 29.96 -5.09 -10.85
N LEU A 90 29.44 -4.42 -9.81
CA LEU A 90 29.79 -3.03 -9.45
C LEU A 90 30.26 -2.88 -7.99
N GLY A 91 30.25 -3.96 -7.21
CA GLY A 91 30.71 -3.97 -5.82
C GLY A 91 29.61 -3.66 -4.79
N ALA A 92 29.95 -3.87 -3.51
CA ALA A 92 29.00 -3.80 -2.40
C ALA A 92 28.38 -2.41 -2.20
N VAL A 93 29.14 -1.33 -2.45
CA VAL A 93 28.65 0.05 -2.32
C VAL A 93 27.51 0.33 -3.31
N ALA A 94 27.67 -0.09 -4.58
CA ALA A 94 26.62 0.05 -5.58
C ALA A 94 25.39 -0.82 -5.24
N ALA A 95 25.61 -2.04 -4.72
CA ALA A 95 24.53 -2.92 -4.30
C ALA A 95 23.71 -2.36 -3.12
N ALA A 96 24.37 -1.65 -2.20
CA ALA A 96 23.70 -0.98 -1.09
C ALA A 96 22.78 0.16 -1.55
N ALA A 97 23.08 0.79 -2.70
CA ALA A 97 22.27 1.87 -3.27
C ALA A 97 21.00 1.38 -4.00
N VAL A 98 20.84 0.08 -4.24
CA VAL A 98 19.61 -0.46 -4.84
C VAL A 98 18.46 -0.29 -3.83
N PRO A 99 17.36 0.41 -4.16
CA PRO A 99 16.23 0.61 -3.24
C PRO A 99 15.63 -0.72 -2.76
N SER A 100 15.18 -0.85 -1.51
CA SER A 100 14.51 -2.09 -1.07
C SER A 100 13.08 -2.13 -1.56
N CYS A 101 12.70 -3.23 -2.21
CA CYS A 101 11.33 -3.47 -2.64
C CYS A 101 11.06 -4.98 -2.58
N SER A 102 9.97 -5.37 -1.96
CA SER A 102 9.65 -6.78 -1.74
C SER A 102 9.42 -7.52 -3.05
N SER A 103 9.77 -8.82 -3.10
CA SER A 103 9.55 -9.62 -4.31
C SER A 103 8.05 -9.71 -4.61
N GLY A 104 7.68 -9.45 -5.86
CA GLY A 104 6.27 -9.38 -6.27
C GLY A 104 5.64 -7.99 -6.14
N TRP A 105 6.41 -6.94 -5.80
CA TRP A 105 5.87 -5.60 -5.57
C TRP A 105 6.47 -4.53 -6.47
N LEU A 106 5.66 -3.53 -6.82
CA LEU A 106 6.08 -2.25 -7.36
C LEU A 106 6.15 -1.23 -6.21
N CYS A 107 7.33 -0.64 -6.01
CA CYS A 107 7.57 0.37 -4.98
C CYS A 107 7.79 1.75 -5.60
N LEU A 108 7.03 2.74 -5.13
CA LEU A 108 7.21 4.15 -5.46
C LEU A 108 7.78 4.88 -4.26
N TYR A 109 8.73 5.79 -4.50
CA TYR A 109 9.41 6.53 -3.44
C TYR A 109 9.29 8.03 -3.68
N GLU A 110 9.10 8.75 -2.58
CA GLU A 110 8.87 10.19 -2.58
C GLU A 110 10.12 10.96 -3.04
N ASN A 111 11.30 10.49 -2.64
CA ASN A 111 12.57 11.11 -3.00
C ASN A 111 13.34 10.25 -4.00
N THR A 112 14.41 10.82 -4.53
CA THR A 112 15.38 10.08 -5.34
C THR A 112 16.09 8.99 -4.52
N ASN A 113 16.72 8.05 -5.22
CA ASN A 113 17.51 6.97 -4.63
C ASN A 113 16.75 6.07 -3.65
N GLY A 114 15.44 5.93 -3.81
CA GLY A 114 14.62 5.10 -2.92
C GLY A 114 14.36 5.68 -1.53
N GLY A 115 14.52 7.00 -1.36
CA GLY A 115 14.31 7.70 -0.08
C GLY A 115 12.91 8.30 0.07
N GLY A 116 12.68 8.93 1.23
CA GLY A 116 11.38 9.54 1.57
C GLY A 116 10.32 8.50 1.88
N ARG A 117 9.04 8.88 1.83
CA ARG A 117 7.92 7.96 1.99
C ARG A 117 7.86 6.95 0.85
N ARG A 118 7.33 5.75 1.11
CA ARG A 118 7.20 4.66 0.12
C ARG A 118 5.78 4.09 0.06
N LEU A 119 5.26 3.91 -1.15
CA LEU A 119 4.09 3.06 -1.42
C LEU A 119 4.51 1.79 -2.14
N GLN A 120 3.84 0.67 -1.84
CA GLN A 120 4.09 -0.64 -2.44
C GLN A 120 2.78 -1.23 -2.95
N PHE A 121 2.74 -1.66 -4.20
CA PHE A 121 1.59 -2.25 -4.89
C PHE A 121 1.93 -3.64 -5.42
N SER A 122 0.92 -4.52 -5.53
CA SER A 122 1.04 -5.85 -6.15
C SER A 122 -0.31 -6.41 -6.61
N ASP A 123 -1.34 -5.57 -6.71
CA ASP A 123 -2.72 -6.02 -6.95
C ASP A 123 -3.14 -5.88 -8.42
N GLU A 124 -2.24 -5.37 -9.27
CA GLU A 124 -2.41 -5.21 -10.71
C GLU A 124 -3.66 -4.40 -11.06
N TYR A 125 -3.94 -3.37 -10.25
CA TYR A 125 -5.06 -2.46 -10.43
C TYR A 125 -4.60 -1.01 -10.55
N TRP A 126 -5.38 -0.20 -11.27
CA TRP A 126 -5.10 1.24 -11.39
C TRP A 126 -5.58 1.97 -10.14
N HIS A 127 -4.65 2.62 -9.45
CA HIS A 127 -4.97 3.43 -8.28
C HIS A 127 -4.57 4.88 -8.43
N TYR A 128 -5.38 5.79 -7.87
CA TYR A 128 -5.02 7.19 -7.79
C TYR A 128 -4.11 7.45 -6.58
N LEU A 129 -2.93 8.00 -6.83
CA LEU A 129 -1.96 8.28 -5.78
C LEU A 129 -2.44 9.37 -4.80
N SER A 130 -3.45 10.16 -5.17
CA SER A 130 -4.12 11.11 -4.27
C SER A 130 -4.78 10.45 -3.08
N ASP A 131 -5.24 9.21 -3.24
CA ASP A 131 -5.94 8.49 -2.17
C ASP A 131 -4.99 8.29 -0.98
N TRP A 132 -3.69 8.07 -1.23
CA TRP A 132 -2.67 7.96 -0.19
C TRP A 132 -1.88 9.25 0.05
N GLY A 133 -2.33 10.41 -0.42
CA GLY A 133 -1.59 11.67 -0.25
C GLY A 133 -0.18 11.64 -0.87
N PHE A 134 -0.05 10.92 -1.99
CA PHE A 134 1.20 10.68 -2.73
C PHE A 134 1.13 11.16 -4.19
N ASN A 135 0.06 11.88 -4.53
CA ASN A 135 -0.12 12.49 -5.84
C ASN A 135 1.04 13.43 -6.15
N ARG A 136 1.67 13.24 -7.31
CA ARG A 136 2.79 14.07 -7.77
C ARG A 136 3.92 14.12 -6.74
N SER A 137 4.26 12.97 -6.16
CA SER A 137 5.37 12.86 -5.21
C SER A 137 6.38 11.79 -5.62
N THR A 138 6.13 11.01 -6.68
CA THR A 138 7.08 9.96 -7.07
C THR A 138 8.33 10.56 -7.71
N SER A 139 9.47 10.38 -7.05
CA SER A 139 10.79 10.80 -7.54
C SER A 139 11.72 9.63 -7.89
N SER A 140 11.44 8.42 -7.41
CA SER A 140 12.12 7.20 -7.83
C SER A 140 11.22 5.98 -7.68
N TRP A 141 11.57 4.86 -8.29
CA TRP A 141 10.78 3.61 -8.21
C TRP A 141 11.65 2.38 -8.31
N ARG A 142 11.11 1.26 -7.84
CA ARG A 142 11.64 -0.08 -8.03
C ARG A 142 10.50 -1.04 -8.31
N ASN A 143 10.61 -1.81 -9.39
CA ASN A 143 9.72 -2.91 -9.68
C ASN A 143 10.45 -4.22 -9.43
N ASN A 144 10.01 -4.99 -8.43
CA ASN A 144 10.56 -6.29 -8.10
C ASN A 144 9.55 -7.44 -8.34
N GLN A 145 8.62 -7.24 -9.27
CA GLN A 145 7.68 -8.25 -9.74
C GLN A 145 8.32 -9.25 -10.72
N GLY A 146 7.51 -10.15 -11.29
CA GLY A 146 7.96 -11.15 -12.26
C GLY A 146 8.54 -10.52 -13.53
N ALA A 147 9.28 -11.30 -14.32
CA ALA A 147 10.02 -10.80 -15.48
C ALA A 147 9.13 -10.18 -16.59
N SER A 148 7.83 -10.45 -16.54
CA SER A 148 6.84 -9.98 -17.51
C SER A 148 5.86 -8.97 -16.90
N ASP A 149 6.05 -8.62 -15.63
CA ASP A 149 5.12 -7.79 -14.87
C ASP A 149 5.73 -6.37 -14.76
N ALA A 150 5.35 -5.51 -15.70
CA ALA A 150 5.85 -4.15 -15.77
C ALA A 150 4.85 -3.19 -15.14
N GLY A 151 5.25 -2.48 -14.09
CA GLY A 151 4.46 -1.41 -13.52
C GLY A 151 4.24 -0.24 -14.48
N HIS A 152 3.23 0.56 -14.21
CA HIS A 152 2.86 1.70 -15.02
C HIS A 152 2.53 2.92 -14.16
N LEU A 153 3.00 4.10 -14.57
CA LEU A 153 2.62 5.37 -13.98
C LEU A 153 1.88 6.23 -15.00
N SER A 154 0.72 6.74 -14.63
CA SER A 154 0.03 7.77 -15.40
C SER A 154 0.52 9.14 -14.93
N LEU A 155 0.95 9.98 -15.87
CA LEU A 155 1.58 11.28 -15.59
C LEU A 155 0.60 12.42 -15.93
N TYR A 156 0.49 13.41 -15.03
CA TYR A 156 -0.61 14.39 -14.97
C TYR A 156 -0.83 15.22 -16.25
N ASN A 157 0.20 15.38 -17.09
CA ASN A 157 0.15 16.18 -18.32
C ASN A 157 0.55 15.40 -19.58
N LEU A 158 0.58 14.07 -19.52
CA LEU A 158 1.00 13.24 -20.64
C LEU A 158 -0.12 12.28 -21.01
N THR A 159 -0.35 12.13 -22.31
CA THR A 159 -1.19 11.05 -22.87
C THR A 159 -0.49 9.69 -22.81
N THR A 160 0.77 9.65 -22.35
CA THR A 160 1.63 8.47 -22.34
C THR A 160 1.85 7.97 -20.93
N VAL A 161 1.77 6.65 -20.77
CA VAL A 161 2.09 5.92 -19.55
C VAL A 161 3.61 5.75 -19.45
N TYR A 162 4.19 6.07 -18.30
CA TYR A 162 5.58 5.77 -17.99
C TYR A 162 5.70 4.29 -17.59
N ASN A 163 6.64 3.57 -18.22
CA ASN A 163 6.87 2.15 -17.96
C ASN A 163 7.89 1.95 -16.82
N CYS A 164 7.46 1.31 -15.74
CA CYS A 164 8.33 0.80 -14.68
C CYS A 164 8.70 -0.65 -15.00
N ALA A 165 9.73 -0.82 -15.83
CA ALA A 165 10.16 -2.13 -16.34
C ALA A 165 10.30 -3.18 -15.23
N ALA A 166 9.89 -4.42 -15.54
CA ALA A 166 10.01 -5.58 -14.66
C ALA A 166 11.44 -5.77 -14.14
N ARG A 167 11.58 -6.13 -12.86
CA ARG A 167 12.88 -6.41 -12.21
C ARG A 167 13.91 -5.28 -12.36
N ALA A 168 13.45 -4.04 -12.40
CA ALA A 168 14.29 -2.86 -12.59
C ALA A 168 14.00 -1.79 -11.55
N TYR A 169 14.77 -0.71 -11.59
CA TYR A 169 14.56 0.48 -10.79
C TYR A 169 15.05 1.71 -11.53
N ALA A 170 14.52 2.88 -11.17
CA ALA A 170 15.09 4.16 -11.53
C ALA A 170 15.36 4.94 -10.24
N LEU A 171 16.61 5.39 -10.06
CA LEU A 171 16.99 6.21 -8.90
C LEU A 171 16.49 7.66 -9.01
N SER A 172 16.03 8.08 -10.19
CA SER A 172 15.37 9.36 -10.42
C SER A 172 14.35 9.22 -11.56
N MET A 173 13.24 9.93 -11.45
CA MET A 173 12.25 10.11 -12.52
C MET A 173 12.66 11.13 -13.57
N GLY A 174 13.77 11.86 -13.39
CA GLY A 174 14.28 12.83 -14.35
C GLY A 174 13.25 13.92 -14.68
N SER A 175 12.96 14.12 -15.97
CA SER A 175 11.95 15.10 -16.42
C SER A 175 10.52 14.76 -15.97
N TYR A 176 10.27 13.55 -15.47
CA TYR A 176 8.97 13.08 -14.99
C TYR A 176 8.82 13.17 -13.46
N ASN A 177 9.81 13.75 -12.77
CA ASN A 177 9.78 13.89 -11.31
C ASN A 177 8.49 14.55 -10.86
N ASP A 178 7.84 13.96 -9.86
CA ASP A 178 6.63 14.51 -9.24
C ASP A 178 5.48 14.74 -10.22
N GLN A 179 5.37 13.92 -11.27
CA GLN A 179 4.27 14.01 -12.25
C GLN A 179 3.27 12.86 -12.16
N ALA A 180 3.62 11.75 -11.51
CA ALA A 180 2.75 10.60 -11.41
C ALA A 180 1.53 10.90 -10.53
N TYR A 181 0.34 10.60 -11.05
CA TYR A 181 -0.94 10.76 -10.31
C TYR A 181 -1.71 9.45 -10.17
N ALA A 182 -1.39 8.43 -10.97
CA ALA A 182 -1.93 7.09 -10.83
C ALA A 182 -0.86 6.03 -11.11
N VAL A 183 -1.06 4.84 -10.56
CA VAL A 183 -0.16 3.70 -10.67
C VAL A 183 -0.94 2.43 -11.00
N TRP A 184 -0.30 1.53 -11.74
CA TRP A 184 -0.70 0.12 -11.89
C TRP A 184 0.50 -0.77 -11.60
N GLY A 185 0.28 -1.79 -10.78
CA GLY A 185 1.26 -2.82 -10.44
C GLY A 185 1.00 -3.38 -9.06
#